data_AF-X1E9D1-F1
#
_entry.id   AF-X1E9D1-F1
#
_cell.length_a   1.000
_cell.length_b   1.000
_cell.length_c   1.000
_cell.angle_alpha   90.00
_cell.angle_beta   90.00
_cell.angle_gamma   90.00
#
_symmetry.space_group_name_H-M   'P 1'
#
loop_
_entity.id
_entity.type
_entity.pdbx_description
1 polymer ?
#
loop_
_entity_poly.entity_id
_entity_poly.type
_entity_poly.pdbx_seq_one_letter_code
_entity_poly.pdbx_strand_id
1 'polypeptide(L)'
;LWKFESFDEYTGDEWKSSLLAGKSLYSFYPMQEYIDNYFPDPELLKIQFPISPAVGNNLMILPSLFPIPFIIEDSIDAPNLDQASTILYKDDFNAVSVNLQFSDSQPVNLSYQLFGLDLPTDVEINNSALSALYTPLEIRNQYLQLPPSIDSYKLINTFFTNHFNILDGIISNSDNAFEVANIIRNYLTSPPFSFPTSIPDYNPAPQGRDIVDWFCEQEKGIWSDFASAFCAFTRAFGVSSRYVEGFSGFLADDIYDP
;
A
#
# COMPACT_ATOMS: atom_id res chain seq x y z
N LEU A 1 -5.28 -5.63 -6.86
CA LEU A 1 -4.33 -5.42 -5.74
C LEU A 1 -5.13 -5.24 -4.45
N TRP A 2 -4.92 -6.10 -3.45
CA TRP A 2 -5.55 -5.94 -2.15
C TRP A 2 -4.68 -5.05 -1.27
N LYS A 3 -5.32 -4.11 -0.59
CA LYS A 3 -4.69 -3.18 0.33
C LYS A 3 -5.24 -3.40 1.73
N PHE A 4 -4.37 -3.41 2.71
CA PHE A 4 -4.71 -3.41 4.12
C PHE A 4 -4.41 -2.04 4.72
N GLU A 5 -3.16 -1.61 4.65
CA GLU A 5 -2.68 -0.38 5.29
C GLU A 5 -1.77 0.42 4.34
N SER A 6 -1.57 1.68 4.65
CA SER A 6 -0.71 2.58 3.90
C SER A 6 -0.03 3.53 4.85
N PHE A 7 1.25 3.80 4.58
CA PHE A 7 2.16 4.50 5.46
C PHE A 7 2.85 5.62 4.67
N ASP A 8 2.79 6.83 5.20
CA ASP A 8 3.37 8.04 4.60
C ASP A 8 4.71 8.43 5.22
N GLU A 9 4.90 8.10 6.50
CA GLU A 9 6.10 8.42 7.25
C GLU A 9 7.11 7.27 7.18
N TYR A 10 8.36 7.63 6.95
CA TYR A 10 9.53 6.78 6.86
C TYR A 10 10.51 7.34 7.88
N THR A 11 10.98 6.49 8.77
CA THR A 11 11.78 6.89 9.94
C THR A 11 13.24 6.47 9.81
N GLY A 12 13.59 5.79 8.71
CA GLY A 12 14.89 5.16 8.47
C GLY A 12 14.83 3.67 8.76
N ASP A 13 14.34 3.27 9.92
CA ASP A 13 14.24 1.86 10.32
C ASP A 13 12.84 1.24 10.13
N GLU A 14 11.79 2.06 9.98
CA GLU A 14 10.43 1.57 9.73
C GLU A 14 9.52 2.58 8.99
N TRP A 15 8.36 2.10 8.54
CA TRP A 15 7.26 2.88 7.98
C TRP A 15 6.15 3.08 9.00
N LYS A 16 5.59 4.28 9.07
CA LYS A 16 4.51 4.67 9.98
C LYS A 16 3.47 5.48 9.25
N SER A 17 2.25 5.41 9.78
CA SER A 17 1.19 6.34 9.44
C SER A 17 1.33 7.55 10.35
N SER A 18 1.53 8.73 9.78
CA SER A 18 1.57 9.95 10.56
C SER A 18 0.25 10.12 11.33
N LEU A 19 0.32 10.66 12.54
CA LEU A 19 -0.84 10.88 13.44
C LEU A 19 -1.95 11.76 12.85
N LEU A 20 -1.75 12.27 11.62
CA LEU A 20 -2.60 13.19 10.91
C LEU A 20 -3.56 12.52 9.92
N ALA A 21 -3.54 11.19 9.76
CA ALA A 21 -4.51 10.50 8.92
C ALA A 21 -5.93 10.73 9.46
N GLY A 22 -6.62 11.71 8.90
CA GLY A 22 -7.98 12.07 9.25
C GLY A 22 -8.88 10.90 8.96
N LYS A 23 -9.64 10.44 9.97
CA LYS A 23 -10.69 9.44 9.75
C LYS A 23 -11.98 10.17 9.47
N SER A 24 -12.53 9.92 8.28
CA SER A 24 -13.82 10.46 7.85
C SER A 24 -14.84 9.34 7.75
N LEU A 25 -16.11 9.66 7.99
CA LEU A 25 -17.20 8.73 7.71
C LEU A 25 -17.19 8.39 6.22
N TYR A 26 -17.36 7.12 5.92
CA TYR A 26 -17.42 6.60 4.57
C TYR A 26 -18.72 5.83 4.37
N SER A 27 -19.26 5.90 3.15
CA SER A 27 -20.51 5.23 2.83
C SER A 27 -20.25 3.82 2.33
N PHE A 28 -21.13 2.90 2.73
CA PHE A 28 -21.29 1.64 2.00
C PHE A 28 -21.83 1.90 0.60
N TYR A 29 -21.55 0.98 -0.32
CA TYR A 29 -22.03 1.02 -1.68
C TYR A 29 -23.36 0.24 -1.79
N PRO A 30 -24.47 0.86 -2.25
CA PRO A 30 -25.74 0.16 -2.34
C PRO A 30 -25.71 -0.99 -3.34
N MET A 31 -26.26 -2.15 -2.98
CA MET A 31 -26.31 -3.32 -3.87
C MET A 31 -27.04 -3.02 -5.18
N GLN A 32 -28.12 -2.24 -5.14
CA GLN A 32 -28.87 -1.89 -6.35
C GLN A 32 -28.03 -1.04 -7.32
N GLU A 33 -27.23 -0.11 -6.80
CA GLU A 33 -26.32 0.68 -7.65
C GLU A 33 -25.23 -0.18 -8.28
N TYR A 34 -24.82 -1.29 -7.64
CA TYR A 34 -23.87 -2.23 -8.23
C TYR A 34 -24.53 -3.00 -9.39
N ILE A 35 -25.75 -3.51 -9.16
CA ILE A 35 -26.52 -4.24 -10.17
C ILE A 35 -26.78 -3.36 -11.40
N ASP A 36 -27.14 -2.09 -11.19
CA ASP A 36 -27.55 -1.21 -12.29
C ASP A 36 -26.37 -0.72 -13.14
N ASN A 37 -25.17 -0.57 -12.57
CA ASN A 37 -24.05 0.10 -13.22
C ASN A 37 -22.84 -0.80 -13.52
N TYR A 38 -22.69 -1.91 -12.80
CA TYR A 38 -21.48 -2.73 -12.84
C TYR A 38 -21.76 -4.21 -13.09
N PHE A 39 -22.91 -4.76 -12.67
CA PHE A 39 -23.14 -6.19 -12.87
C PHE A 39 -23.15 -6.58 -14.37
N PRO A 40 -22.46 -7.68 -14.77
CA PRO A 40 -21.71 -8.63 -13.95
C PRO A 40 -20.20 -8.36 -13.81
N ASP A 41 -19.70 -7.25 -14.35
CA ASP A 41 -18.28 -6.93 -14.46
C ASP A 41 -17.99 -5.46 -14.07
N PRO A 42 -17.27 -5.20 -12.96
CA PRO A 42 -16.47 -6.14 -12.18
C PRO A 42 -17.27 -7.12 -11.32
N GLU A 43 -16.70 -8.31 -11.12
CA GLU A 43 -17.26 -9.36 -10.26
C GLU A 43 -17.39 -8.88 -8.81
N LEU A 44 -18.49 -9.30 -8.16
CA LEU A 44 -18.68 -9.10 -6.74
C LEU A 44 -17.94 -10.17 -5.93
N LEU A 45 -16.92 -9.74 -5.19
CA LEU A 45 -16.09 -10.61 -4.37
C LEU A 45 -16.66 -10.72 -2.95
N LYS A 46 -16.59 -11.92 -2.37
CA LYS A 46 -16.88 -12.17 -0.95
C LYS A 46 -15.59 -12.50 -0.22
N ILE A 47 -15.28 -11.71 0.80
CA ILE A 47 -14.13 -11.94 1.69
C ILE A 47 -14.62 -12.58 2.97
N GLN A 48 -13.85 -13.54 3.48
CA GLN A 48 -14.12 -14.22 4.74
C GLN A 48 -12.82 -14.51 5.47
N PHE A 49 -12.77 -14.16 6.76
CA PHE A 49 -11.63 -14.49 7.62
C PHE A 49 -12.03 -14.61 9.09
N PRO A 50 -11.29 -15.40 9.88
CA PRO A 50 -11.54 -15.53 11.31
C PRO A 50 -11.09 -14.28 12.06
N ILE A 51 -11.89 -13.86 13.04
CA ILE A 51 -11.56 -12.80 14.00
C ILE A 51 -11.84 -13.27 15.42
N SER A 52 -11.20 -12.65 16.40
CA SER A 52 -11.48 -12.83 17.84
C SER A 52 -11.91 -11.48 18.43
N PRO A 53 -13.21 -11.15 18.40
CA PRO A 53 -13.69 -9.83 18.80
C PRO A 53 -13.68 -9.67 20.32
N ALA A 54 -13.62 -8.43 20.79
CA ALA A 54 -14.00 -8.07 22.15
C ALA A 54 -15.52 -7.84 22.23
N VAL A 55 -16.12 -8.03 23.41
CA VAL A 55 -17.52 -7.62 23.64
C VAL A 55 -17.62 -6.09 23.54
N GLY A 56 -18.59 -5.59 22.77
CA GLY A 56 -18.76 -4.17 22.47
C GLY A 56 -18.09 -3.76 21.16
N ASN A 57 -17.56 -2.54 21.13
CA ASN A 57 -17.04 -1.92 19.90
C ASN A 57 -15.63 -2.41 19.55
N ASN A 58 -15.46 -2.79 18.29
CA ASN A 58 -14.22 -3.24 17.70
C ASN A 58 -13.96 -2.38 16.46
N LEU A 59 -12.90 -1.56 16.50
CA LEU A 59 -12.42 -0.87 15.31
C LEU A 59 -11.38 -1.74 14.62
N MET A 60 -11.64 -2.13 13.38
CA MET A 60 -10.75 -2.98 12.60
C MET A 60 -10.53 -2.43 11.20
N ILE A 61 -9.36 -2.69 10.63
CA ILE A 61 -9.09 -2.41 9.21
C ILE A 61 -9.74 -3.50 8.37
N LEU A 62 -10.39 -3.11 7.27
CA LEU A 62 -10.92 -4.05 6.27
C LEU A 62 -9.98 -4.10 5.07
N PRO A 63 -9.52 -5.30 4.66
CA PRO A 63 -8.90 -5.48 3.36
C PRO A 63 -9.80 -4.95 2.24
N SER A 64 -9.27 -4.12 1.35
CA SER A 64 -10.06 -3.56 0.25
C SER A 64 -9.27 -3.53 -1.05
N LEU A 65 -9.97 -3.44 -2.18
CA LEU A 65 -9.33 -3.24 -3.47
C LEU A 65 -8.87 -1.78 -3.62
N PHE A 66 -7.68 -1.59 -4.20
CA PHE A 66 -7.17 -0.30 -4.65
C PHE A 66 -7.85 0.10 -5.99
N PRO A 67 -8.03 1.40 -6.31
CA PRO A 67 -7.69 2.59 -5.52
C PRO A 67 -8.77 3.03 -4.53
N ILE A 68 -10.03 2.70 -4.83
CA ILE A 68 -11.20 3.12 -4.07
C ILE A 68 -11.94 1.87 -3.59
N PRO A 69 -12.25 1.79 -2.28
CA PRO A 69 -12.98 0.68 -1.72
C PRO A 69 -14.50 0.78 -2.00
N PHE A 70 -15.09 -0.27 -2.59
CA PHE A 70 -16.54 -0.39 -2.77
C PHE A 70 -17.08 -1.57 -1.95
N ILE A 71 -17.37 -1.32 -0.67
CA ILE A 71 -17.91 -2.35 0.25
C ILE A 71 -19.43 -2.27 0.21
N ILE A 72 -20.08 -3.41 -0.03
CA ILE A 72 -21.53 -3.45 -0.21
C ILE A 72 -22.26 -3.24 1.12
N GLU A 73 -23.31 -2.42 1.07
CA GLU A 73 -24.26 -2.19 2.16
C GLU A 73 -24.86 -3.51 2.65
N ASP A 74 -25.05 -3.65 3.98
CA ASP A 74 -25.60 -4.84 4.62
C ASP A 74 -24.88 -6.17 4.28
N SER A 75 -23.65 -6.10 3.76
CA SER A 75 -22.88 -7.31 3.42
C SER A 75 -21.99 -7.80 4.56
N ILE A 76 -21.65 -6.93 5.53
CA ILE A 76 -20.84 -7.31 6.68
C ILE A 76 -21.67 -8.21 7.59
N ASP A 77 -21.21 -9.45 7.75
CA ASP A 77 -21.91 -10.49 8.50
C ASP A 77 -20.94 -11.32 9.35
N ALA A 78 -21.36 -11.60 10.58
CA ALA A 78 -20.71 -12.53 11.51
C ALA A 78 -21.71 -12.93 12.61
N PRO A 79 -21.58 -14.13 13.21
CA PRO A 79 -22.29 -14.46 14.43
C PRO A 79 -22.09 -13.39 15.52
N ASN A 80 -23.16 -13.11 16.27
CA ASN A 80 -23.15 -12.20 17.43
C ASN A 80 -22.85 -10.72 17.11
N LEU A 81 -22.77 -10.33 15.84
CA LEU A 81 -22.61 -8.95 15.36
C LEU A 81 -23.95 -8.21 15.37
N ASP A 82 -23.97 -6.99 15.90
CA ASP A 82 -25.06 -6.04 15.66
C ASP A 82 -24.82 -5.30 14.35
N GLN A 83 -25.39 -5.82 13.27
CA GLN A 83 -25.19 -5.29 11.92
C GLN A 83 -25.70 -3.84 11.78
N ALA A 84 -26.74 -3.44 12.51
CA ALA A 84 -27.28 -2.08 12.43
C ALA A 84 -26.33 -1.02 13.01
N SER A 85 -25.31 -1.45 13.77
CA SER A 85 -24.31 -0.58 14.39
C SER A 85 -23.05 -0.38 13.54
N THR A 86 -22.94 -1.03 12.37
CA THR A 86 -21.71 -0.98 11.58
C THR A 86 -21.48 0.41 11.00
N ILE A 87 -20.29 0.97 11.26
CA ILE A 87 -19.90 2.29 10.73
C ILE A 87 -18.59 2.15 9.99
N LEU A 88 -18.59 2.57 8.73
CA LEU A 88 -17.41 2.56 7.88
C LEU A 88 -16.67 3.90 7.94
N TYR A 89 -15.36 3.82 8.00
CA TYR A 89 -14.46 4.97 7.99
C TYR A 89 -13.44 4.79 6.88
N LYS A 90 -13.05 5.93 6.29
CA LYS A 90 -11.92 6.00 5.37
C LYS A 90 -10.94 7.04 5.88
N ASP A 91 -9.66 6.67 5.85
CA ASP A 91 -8.60 7.61 6.15
C ASP A 91 -8.08 8.35 4.90
N ASP A 92 -7.19 9.31 5.11
CA ASP A 92 -6.53 10.07 4.04
C ASP A 92 -5.67 9.20 3.10
N PHE A 93 -5.39 7.95 3.49
CA PHE A 93 -4.69 6.96 2.67
C PHE A 93 -5.62 6.05 1.86
N ASN A 94 -6.94 6.31 1.93
CA ASN A 94 -7.99 5.45 1.41
C ASN A 94 -8.01 4.05 2.05
N ALA A 95 -7.37 3.84 3.21
CA ALA A 95 -7.55 2.60 3.96
C ALA A 95 -8.91 2.65 4.64
N VAL A 96 -9.56 1.49 4.73
CA VAL A 96 -10.90 1.37 5.29
C VAL A 96 -10.80 0.74 6.65
N SER A 97 -11.49 1.35 7.61
CA SER A 97 -11.75 0.71 8.88
C SER A 97 -13.23 0.68 9.17
N VAL A 98 -13.68 -0.34 9.87
CA VAL A 98 -15.06 -0.50 10.28
C VAL A 98 -15.13 -0.62 11.80
N ASN A 99 -16.10 0.06 12.39
CA ASN A 99 -16.49 -0.15 13.77
C ASN A 99 -17.61 -1.19 13.80
N LEU A 100 -17.38 -2.30 14.52
CA LEU A 100 -18.30 -3.42 14.66
C LEU A 100 -18.64 -3.64 16.12
N GLN A 101 -19.92 -3.87 16.43
CA GLN A 101 -20.36 -4.16 17.80
C GLN A 101 -20.70 -5.64 17.96
N PHE A 102 -19.98 -6.34 18.83
CA PHE A 102 -20.22 -7.75 19.14
C PHE A 102 -20.85 -7.94 20.51
N SER A 103 -21.75 -8.92 20.62
CA SER A 103 -22.40 -9.31 21.88
C SER A 103 -21.66 -10.39 22.66
N ASP A 104 -20.67 -11.05 22.03
CA ASP A 104 -19.82 -12.09 22.62
C ASP A 104 -18.38 -11.93 22.08
N SER A 105 -17.41 -12.50 22.80
CA SER A 105 -15.99 -12.59 22.46
C SER A 105 -15.58 -13.92 21.81
N GLN A 106 -16.51 -14.84 21.57
CA GLN A 106 -16.19 -16.08 20.85
C GLN A 106 -15.59 -15.75 19.47
N PRO A 107 -14.56 -16.49 19.02
CA PRO A 107 -14.06 -16.37 17.66
C PRO A 107 -15.16 -16.59 16.63
N VAL A 108 -15.19 -15.74 15.61
CA VAL A 108 -16.20 -15.77 14.55
C VAL A 108 -15.55 -15.60 13.19
N ASN A 109 -16.21 -16.09 12.14
CA ASN A 109 -15.83 -15.75 10.77
C ASN A 109 -16.60 -14.51 10.36
N LEU A 110 -15.86 -13.42 10.14
CA LEU A 110 -16.40 -12.21 9.53
C LEU A 110 -16.42 -12.39 8.01
N SER A 111 -17.49 -11.98 7.37
CA SER A 111 -17.54 -11.87 5.91
C SER A 111 -18.13 -10.55 5.44
N TYR A 112 -17.77 -10.11 4.24
CA TYR A 112 -18.35 -8.96 3.58
C TYR A 112 -18.15 -9.05 2.07
N GLN A 113 -18.92 -8.27 1.33
CA GLN A 113 -18.83 -8.21 -0.12
C GLN A 113 -18.25 -6.88 -0.57
N LEU A 114 -17.48 -6.92 -1.65
CA LEU A 114 -16.94 -5.74 -2.30
C LEU A 114 -16.73 -5.98 -3.80
N PHE A 115 -16.52 -4.91 -4.55
CA PHE A 115 -15.97 -4.99 -5.90
C PHE A 115 -14.86 -3.94 -6.06
N GLY A 116 -14.15 -3.99 -7.18
CA GLY A 116 -13.13 -3.01 -7.53
C GLY A 116 -13.16 -2.74 -9.02
N LEU A 117 -12.70 -1.55 -9.41
CA LEU A 117 -12.62 -1.17 -10.81
C LEU A 117 -11.28 -1.61 -11.41
N ASP A 118 -11.26 -1.74 -12.73
CA ASP A 118 -10.03 -1.96 -13.47
C ASP A 118 -9.01 -0.85 -13.17
N LEU A 119 -7.76 -1.29 -12.97
CA LEU A 119 -6.65 -0.36 -12.82
C LEU A 119 -6.20 0.09 -14.22
N PRO A 120 -5.82 1.38 -14.38
CA PRO A 120 -5.27 1.83 -15.64
C PRO A 120 -3.99 1.06 -15.97
N THR A 121 -3.80 0.76 -17.25
CA THR A 121 -2.59 0.14 -17.77
C THR A 121 -1.38 1.08 -17.65
N ASP A 122 -0.17 0.52 -17.66
CA ASP A 122 1.09 1.30 -17.71
C ASP A 122 1.07 2.34 -18.86
N VAL A 123 0.46 2.00 -20.02
CA VAL A 123 0.33 2.91 -21.16
C VAL A 123 -0.62 4.08 -20.87
N GLU A 124 -1.77 3.82 -20.25
CA GLU A 124 -2.73 4.87 -19.88
C GLU A 124 -2.20 5.80 -18.80
N ILE A 125 -1.51 5.23 -17.81
CA ILE A 125 -0.84 6.03 -16.77
C ILE A 125 0.24 6.90 -17.42
N ASN A 126 1.11 6.34 -18.28
CA ASN A 126 2.15 7.12 -18.92
C ASN A 126 1.59 8.25 -19.80
N ASN A 127 0.56 7.97 -20.60
CA ASN A 127 -0.05 8.95 -21.49
C ASN A 127 -0.71 10.13 -20.75
N SER A 128 -1.09 9.94 -19.48
CA SER A 128 -1.70 10.98 -18.64
C SER A 128 -0.74 11.56 -17.60
N ALA A 129 0.45 10.98 -17.46
CA ALA A 129 1.43 11.41 -16.47
C ALA A 129 2.03 12.77 -16.83
N LEU A 130 2.24 13.58 -15.79
CA LEU A 130 2.94 14.85 -15.87
C LEU A 130 4.25 14.76 -15.09
N SER A 131 5.10 15.78 -15.23
CA SER A 131 6.25 15.95 -14.34
C SER A 131 5.79 15.99 -12.88
N ALA A 132 6.60 15.45 -11.97
CA ALA A 132 6.31 15.43 -10.53
C ALA A 132 6.14 16.84 -9.92
N LEU A 133 6.60 17.89 -10.61
CA LEU A 133 6.37 19.29 -10.21
C LEU A 133 4.89 19.68 -10.21
N TYR A 134 4.04 18.98 -10.97
CA TYR A 134 2.60 19.22 -11.01
C TYR A 134 1.84 18.57 -9.85
N THR A 135 2.50 17.77 -9.01
CA THR A 135 1.87 17.20 -7.82
C THR A 135 1.48 18.32 -6.84
N PRO A 136 0.22 18.34 -6.35
CA PRO A 136 -0.24 19.34 -5.38
C PRO A 136 0.69 19.45 -4.16
N LEU A 137 0.84 20.66 -3.64
CA LEU A 137 1.85 20.95 -2.61
C LEU A 137 1.60 20.16 -1.33
N GLU A 138 0.34 19.99 -0.94
CA GLU A 138 -0.09 19.20 0.20
C GLU A 138 0.33 17.72 0.07
N ILE A 139 0.18 17.13 -1.11
CA ILE A 139 0.64 15.76 -1.39
C ILE A 139 2.17 15.70 -1.33
N ARG A 140 2.87 16.67 -1.93
CA ARG A 140 4.34 16.71 -1.90
C ARG A 140 4.88 16.84 -0.48
N ASN A 141 4.30 17.71 0.34
CA ASN A 141 4.73 17.90 1.73
C ASN A 141 4.60 16.62 2.57
N GLN A 142 3.60 15.80 2.28
CA GLN A 142 3.37 14.54 2.99
C GLN A 142 4.24 13.40 2.43
N TYR A 143 4.33 13.27 1.11
CA TYR A 143 4.82 12.06 0.45
C TYR A 143 6.20 12.20 -0.20
N LEU A 144 6.92 13.32 0.01
CA LEU A 144 8.33 13.49 -0.39
C LEU A 144 9.31 13.42 0.78
N GLN A 145 8.84 13.19 2.01
CA GLN A 145 9.72 13.24 3.15
C GLN A 145 10.74 12.08 3.13
N LEU A 146 11.99 12.40 3.48
CA LEU A 146 13.02 11.46 3.91
C LEU A 146 13.74 12.08 5.12
N PRO A 147 13.93 11.35 6.23
CA PRO A 147 14.51 11.92 7.45
C PRO A 147 16.04 12.04 7.34
N PRO A 148 16.67 13.16 7.76
CA PRO A 148 16.05 14.39 8.26
C PRO A 148 15.64 15.36 7.12
N SER A 149 16.25 15.22 5.94
CA SER A 149 15.82 15.85 4.69
C SER A 149 16.35 15.02 3.53
N ILE A 150 15.80 15.14 2.32
CA ILE A 150 16.30 14.41 1.14
C ILE A 150 17.81 14.64 0.93
N ASP A 151 18.27 15.89 1.01
CA ASP A 151 19.69 16.19 0.82
C ASP A 151 20.57 15.61 1.91
N SER A 152 20.13 15.66 3.17
CA SER A 152 20.87 15.05 4.27
C SER A 152 20.86 13.53 4.19
N TYR A 153 19.74 12.93 3.79
CA TYR A 153 19.58 11.49 3.61
C TYR A 153 20.57 10.94 2.59
N LYS A 154 20.70 11.61 1.42
CA LYS A 154 21.74 11.30 0.44
C LYS A 154 23.16 11.45 1.00
N LEU A 155 23.40 12.40 1.89
CA LEU A 155 24.75 12.59 2.44
C LEU A 155 25.15 11.53 3.47
N ILE A 156 24.20 11.02 4.27
CA ILE A 156 24.49 10.10 5.36
C ILE A 156 24.39 8.62 4.95
N ASN A 157 23.56 8.27 3.97
CA ASN A 157 23.34 6.90 3.51
C ASN A 157 24.18 6.62 2.25
N THR A 158 25.40 6.12 2.45
CA THR A 158 26.41 6.00 1.39
C THR A 158 26.00 5.00 0.31
N PHE A 159 25.41 3.87 0.68
CA PHE A 159 25.02 2.85 -0.30
C PHE A 159 23.79 3.32 -1.08
N PHE A 160 22.79 3.89 -0.41
CA PHE A 160 21.67 4.55 -1.08
C PHE A 160 22.16 5.56 -2.13
N THR A 161 23.13 6.40 -1.76
CA THR A 161 23.65 7.44 -2.66
C THR A 161 24.42 6.91 -3.85
N ASN A 162 25.13 5.80 -3.71
CA ASN A 162 25.77 5.15 -4.85
C ASN A 162 24.73 4.74 -5.90
N HIS A 163 23.62 4.13 -5.48
CA HIS A 163 22.53 3.75 -6.38
C HIS A 163 21.74 4.97 -6.88
N PHE A 164 21.53 6.00 -6.04
CA PHE A 164 20.92 7.26 -6.46
C PHE A 164 21.71 7.91 -7.60
N ASN A 165 23.04 7.97 -7.52
CA ASN A 165 23.88 8.55 -8.57
C ASN A 165 23.83 7.77 -9.88
N ILE A 166 23.64 6.44 -9.82
CA ILE A 166 23.43 5.62 -11.01
C ILE A 166 22.09 5.97 -11.66
N LEU A 167 21.02 6.06 -10.85
CA LEU A 167 19.69 6.46 -11.31
C LEU A 167 19.69 7.89 -11.87
N ASP A 168 20.40 8.82 -11.26
CA ASP A 168 20.54 10.22 -11.71
C ASP A 168 21.23 10.32 -13.08
N GLY A 169 22.11 9.37 -13.40
CA GLY A 169 22.71 9.24 -14.74
C GLY A 169 21.78 8.66 -15.81
N ILE A 170 20.63 8.11 -15.43
CA ILE A 170 19.66 7.44 -16.33
C ILE A 170 18.37 8.26 -16.47
N ILE A 171 17.90 8.85 -15.37
CA ILE A 171 16.67 9.63 -15.31
C ILE A 171 16.91 11.02 -15.89
N SER A 172 16.10 11.42 -16.86
CA SER A 172 16.16 12.75 -17.46
C SER A 172 15.27 13.74 -16.70
N ASN A 173 15.69 15.02 -16.66
CA ASN A 173 14.86 16.12 -16.16
C ASN A 173 13.56 16.32 -16.97
N SER A 174 13.47 15.76 -18.17
CA SER A 174 12.27 15.77 -19.01
C SER A 174 11.29 14.63 -18.71
N ASP A 175 11.71 13.62 -17.94
CA ASP A 175 10.89 12.44 -17.67
C ASP A 175 9.68 12.82 -16.82
N ASN A 176 8.53 12.25 -17.17
CA ASN A 176 7.32 12.41 -16.37
C ASN A 176 7.37 11.50 -15.12
N ALA A 177 6.45 11.70 -14.18
CA ALA A 177 6.44 10.96 -12.92
C ALA A 177 6.32 9.43 -13.09
N PHE A 178 5.61 8.96 -14.13
CA PHE A 178 5.54 7.54 -14.46
C PHE A 178 6.86 7.02 -15.01
N GLU A 179 7.51 7.75 -15.92
CA GLU A 179 8.81 7.36 -16.49
C GLU A 179 9.88 7.24 -15.40
N VAL A 180 9.97 8.23 -14.50
CA VAL A 180 10.86 8.19 -13.33
C VAL A 180 10.60 6.96 -12.48
N ALA A 181 9.33 6.73 -12.10
CA ALA A 181 8.93 5.57 -11.31
C ALA A 181 9.25 4.24 -12.02
N ASN A 182 9.01 4.15 -13.33
CA ASN A 182 9.28 2.95 -14.11
C ASN A 182 10.78 2.67 -14.26
N ILE A 183 11.62 3.69 -14.43
CA ILE A 183 13.08 3.55 -14.45
C ILE A 183 13.57 3.00 -13.11
N ILE A 184 13.09 3.56 -11.99
CA ILE A 184 13.44 3.09 -10.63
C ILE A 184 12.97 1.65 -10.40
N ARG A 185 11.73 1.31 -10.82
CA ARG A 185 11.19 -0.06 -10.77
C ARG A 185 12.13 -1.02 -11.49
N ASN A 186 12.45 -0.72 -12.75
CA ASN A 186 13.27 -1.60 -13.59
C ASN A 186 14.69 -1.75 -13.05
N TYR A 187 15.25 -0.68 -12.49
CA TYR A 187 16.56 -0.70 -11.83
C TYR A 187 16.57 -1.66 -10.64
N LEU A 188 15.58 -1.54 -9.75
CA LEU A 188 15.46 -2.39 -8.57
C LEU A 188 15.12 -3.84 -8.91
N THR A 189 14.45 -4.12 -10.04
CA THR A 189 14.14 -5.50 -10.45
C THR A 189 15.22 -6.14 -11.34
N SER A 190 16.36 -5.47 -11.52
CA SER A 190 17.48 -5.96 -12.33
C SER A 190 18.69 -6.27 -11.45
N PRO A 191 19.62 -7.14 -11.92
CA PRO A 191 20.89 -7.33 -11.24
C PRO A 191 21.60 -5.99 -10.98
N PRO A 192 22.20 -5.80 -9.80
CA PRO A 192 22.56 -6.85 -8.83
C PRO A 192 21.45 -7.23 -7.83
N PHE A 193 20.33 -6.50 -7.80
CA PHE A 193 19.28 -6.75 -6.82
C PHE A 193 18.62 -8.12 -7.00
N SER A 194 18.38 -8.81 -5.89
CA SER A 194 17.84 -10.17 -5.90
C SER A 194 16.99 -10.51 -4.67
N PHE A 195 16.14 -11.53 -4.80
CA PHE A 195 15.47 -12.14 -3.65
C PHE A 195 16.37 -13.20 -2.99
N PRO A 196 16.29 -13.37 -1.66
CA PRO A 196 16.94 -14.49 -0.98
C PRO A 196 16.36 -15.82 -1.46
N THR A 197 17.22 -16.82 -1.65
CA THR A 197 16.83 -18.18 -2.09
C THR A 197 16.28 -19.04 -0.96
N SER A 198 16.54 -18.65 0.30
CA SER A 198 16.03 -19.31 1.50
C SER A 198 15.98 -18.31 2.67
N ILE A 199 15.22 -18.64 3.72
CA ILE A 199 15.10 -17.77 4.91
C ILE A 199 16.48 -17.43 5.53
N PRO A 200 17.42 -18.38 5.70
CA PRO A 200 18.76 -18.06 6.20
C PRO A 200 19.58 -17.13 5.31
N ASP A 201 19.23 -17.00 4.02
CA ASP A 201 19.92 -16.11 3.09
C ASP A 201 19.43 -14.65 3.20
N TYR A 202 18.35 -14.42 3.96
CA TYR A 202 17.86 -13.07 4.26
C TYR A 202 18.59 -12.50 5.47
N ASN A 203 19.20 -11.33 5.28
CA ASN A 203 19.91 -10.61 6.32
C ASN A 203 19.20 -9.26 6.57
N PRO A 204 18.26 -9.17 7.53
CA PRO A 204 17.55 -7.95 7.82
C PRO A 204 18.50 -6.88 8.36
N ALA A 205 18.11 -5.61 8.21
CA ALA A 205 18.88 -4.51 8.76
C ALA A 205 19.02 -4.65 10.29
N PRO A 206 20.24 -4.47 10.85
CA PRO A 206 20.42 -4.36 12.29
C PRO A 206 19.60 -3.21 12.86
N GLN A 207 19.20 -3.36 14.12
CA GLN A 207 18.43 -2.32 14.83
C GLN A 207 19.14 -0.96 14.76
N GLY A 208 18.37 0.08 14.40
CA GLY A 208 18.85 1.45 14.30
C GLY A 208 19.64 1.75 13.03
N ARG A 209 19.77 0.79 12.10
CA ARG A 209 20.26 1.08 10.75
C ARG A 209 19.10 1.34 9.81
N ASP A 210 19.31 2.30 8.91
CA ASP A 210 18.41 2.58 7.80
C ASP A 210 18.20 1.31 6.93
N ILE A 211 16.94 0.88 6.80
CA ILE A 211 16.59 -0.35 6.07
C ILE A 211 16.87 -0.24 4.57
N VAL A 212 16.75 0.95 3.98
CA VAL A 212 16.96 1.15 2.56
C VAL A 212 18.45 1.22 2.25
N ASP A 213 19.25 1.92 3.05
CA ASP A 213 20.71 1.91 2.90
C ASP A 213 21.27 0.50 3.12
N TRP A 214 20.76 -0.24 4.11
CA TRP A 214 21.15 -1.64 4.33
C TRP A 214 20.80 -2.52 3.14
N PHE A 215 19.57 -2.42 2.62
CA PHE A 215 19.17 -3.14 1.41
C PHE A 215 20.05 -2.79 0.20
N CYS A 216 20.40 -1.51 0.02
CA CYS A 216 21.31 -1.06 -1.03
C CYS A 216 22.71 -1.65 -0.87
N GLU A 217 23.21 -1.82 0.35
CA GLU A 217 24.50 -2.51 0.58
C GLU A 217 24.42 -4.00 0.26
N GLN A 218 23.33 -4.66 0.69
CA GLN A 218 23.20 -6.11 0.53
C GLN A 218 22.82 -6.51 -0.90
N GLU A 219 22.18 -5.60 -1.66
CA GLU A 219 21.60 -5.84 -2.99
C GLU A 219 20.70 -7.09 -3.01
N LYS A 220 20.13 -7.42 -1.83
CA LYS A 220 19.32 -8.60 -1.61
C LYS A 220 18.32 -8.33 -0.51
N GLY A 221 17.05 -8.61 -0.77
CA GLY A 221 15.97 -8.29 0.16
C GLY A 221 14.68 -9.03 -0.16
N ILE A 222 13.69 -8.84 0.69
CA ILE A 222 12.33 -9.32 0.51
C ILE A 222 11.43 -8.18 0.01
N TRP A 223 10.16 -8.47 -0.28
CA TRP A 223 9.19 -7.53 -0.85
C TRP A 223 9.15 -6.16 -0.14
N SER A 224 9.25 -6.14 1.20
CA SER A 224 9.26 -4.90 1.99
C SER A 224 10.50 -4.04 1.74
N ASP A 225 11.66 -4.65 1.51
CA ASP A 225 12.91 -3.94 1.23
C ASP A 225 12.85 -3.27 -0.14
N PHE A 226 12.37 -4.00 -1.16
CA PHE A 226 12.17 -3.47 -2.51
C PHE A 226 11.14 -2.34 -2.52
N ALA A 227 10.00 -2.51 -1.85
CA ALA A 227 8.97 -1.47 -1.77
C ALA A 227 9.46 -0.24 -1.00
N SER A 228 10.24 -0.43 0.07
CA SER A 228 10.85 0.67 0.82
C SER A 228 11.87 1.44 -0.03
N ALA A 229 12.77 0.73 -0.71
CA ALA A 229 13.77 1.33 -1.59
C ALA A 229 13.11 2.09 -2.75
N PHE A 230 12.09 1.51 -3.36
CA PHE A 230 11.30 2.17 -4.41
C PHE A 230 10.70 3.49 -3.91
N CYS A 231 10.10 3.49 -2.72
CA CYS A 231 9.55 4.71 -2.14
C CYS A 231 10.66 5.73 -1.86
N ALA A 232 11.79 5.33 -1.27
CA ALA A 232 12.88 6.25 -0.97
C ALA A 232 13.51 6.87 -2.23
N PHE A 233 13.79 6.08 -3.26
CA PHE A 233 14.33 6.59 -4.52
C PHE A 233 13.33 7.53 -5.22
N THR A 234 12.06 7.14 -5.35
CA THR A 234 11.04 8.00 -5.98
C THR A 234 10.93 9.34 -5.28
N ARG A 235 10.94 9.37 -3.94
CA ARG A 235 10.95 10.61 -3.15
C ARG A 235 12.18 11.45 -3.40
N ALA A 236 13.36 10.83 -3.46
CA ALA A 236 14.61 11.54 -3.74
C ALA A 236 14.64 12.17 -5.14
N PHE A 237 13.92 11.60 -6.11
CA PHE A 237 13.68 12.15 -7.46
C PHE A 237 12.44 13.05 -7.55
N GLY A 238 11.82 13.40 -6.42
CA GLY A 238 10.70 14.33 -6.38
C GLY A 238 9.33 13.75 -6.73
N VAL A 239 9.24 12.43 -6.97
CA VAL A 239 7.97 11.71 -7.18
C VAL A 239 7.38 11.34 -5.82
N SER A 240 6.20 11.88 -5.53
CA SER A 240 5.47 11.58 -4.29
C SER A 240 5.08 10.10 -4.23
N SER A 241 5.46 9.42 -3.15
CA SER A 241 5.21 7.99 -2.99
C SER A 241 4.89 7.65 -1.53
N ARG A 242 4.25 6.49 -1.33
CA ARG A 242 3.89 5.96 -0.01
C ARG A 242 4.05 4.46 0.00
N TYR A 243 4.33 3.90 1.17
CA TYR A 243 4.42 2.47 1.36
C TYR A 243 3.03 1.88 1.59
N VAL A 244 2.74 0.76 0.94
CA VAL A 244 1.42 0.12 0.98
C VAL A 244 1.59 -1.35 1.30
N GLU A 245 0.86 -1.81 2.30
CA GLU A 245 0.78 -3.23 2.66
C GLU A 245 -0.53 -3.84 2.22
N GLY A 246 -0.48 -5.11 1.84
CA GLY A 246 -1.64 -5.87 1.45
C GLY A 246 -1.27 -7.20 0.82
N PHE A 247 -2.20 -7.76 0.05
CA PHE A 247 -2.04 -9.07 -0.56
C PHE A 247 -2.02 -8.97 -2.08
N SER A 248 -1.12 -9.72 -2.71
CA SER A 248 -1.13 -9.95 -4.15
C SER A 248 -1.70 -11.33 -4.42
N GLY A 249 -2.86 -11.36 -5.09
CA GLY A 249 -3.55 -12.60 -5.47
C GLY A 249 -2.96 -13.30 -6.69
N PHE A 250 -1.76 -12.92 -7.15
CA PHE A 250 -1.18 -13.41 -8.40
C PHE A 250 -0.97 -14.94 -8.47
N LEU A 251 -1.12 -15.64 -7.34
CA LEU A 251 -1.07 -17.11 -7.24
C LEU A 251 -2.32 -17.72 -6.57
N ALA A 252 -3.37 -16.92 -6.30
CA ALA A 252 -4.57 -17.42 -5.65
C ALA A 252 -5.32 -18.45 -6.53
N ASP A 253 -5.21 -18.32 -7.85
CA ASP A 253 -5.84 -19.22 -8.83
C ASP A 253 -5.02 -20.50 -9.09
N ASP A 254 -3.74 -20.54 -8.70
CA ASP A 254 -2.83 -21.68 -8.93
C ASP A 254 -2.79 -22.69 -7.77
N ILE A 255 -3.42 -22.37 -6.63
CA ILE A 255 -3.57 -23.32 -5.53
C ILE A 255 -4.85 -24.13 -5.76
N TYR A 256 -4.73 -25.20 -6.56
CA TYR A 256 -5.67 -26.32 -6.48
C TYR A 256 -5.54 -26.93 -5.08
N ASP A 257 -6.57 -26.76 -4.25
CA ASP A 257 -6.71 -27.51 -2.99
C ASP A 257 -6.87 -29.01 -3.33
N PRO A 258 -5.91 -29.88 -2.93
CA PRO A 258 -5.96 -31.32 -3.23
C PRO A 258 -7.05 -32.09 -2.48
#